data_AF-A0A4Q5YSA6-F1
#
_entry.id   AF-A0A4Q5YSA6-F1
#
_cell.length_a   1.000
_cell.length_b   1.000
_cell.length_c   1.000
_cell.angle_alpha   90.00
_cell.angle_beta   90.00
_cell.angle_gamma   90.00
#
_symmetry.space_group_name_H-M   'P 1'
#
loop_
_entity.id
_entity.type
_entity.pdbx_description
1 polymer ?
#
loop_
_entity_poly.entity_id
_entity_poly.type
_entity_poly.pdbx_seq_one_letter_code
_entity_poly.pdbx_strand_id
1 'polypeptide(L)'
;MSLLKTSPDMANERGKHLRLVLTIFTAVVAVLGALVLLFFLMRLIFGLLSYVPWLEYLYVVFLISFPAAVFVTAFTIFFKRTRKHPAKIVRAVSLGVISLFLAAWAVFYVMDIIAFIRFQYTDINYFKTYNMLFLFANVAGIFFLGVAQALSTPKEKDWMDKWRDES
;
A
#
# COMPACT_ATOMS: atom_id res chain seq x y z
N MET A 1 -11.47 15.34 -51.47
CA MET A 1 -10.62 14.19 -51.07
C MET A 1 -9.60 14.68 -50.05
N SER A 2 -10.09 15.01 -48.84
CA SER A 2 -9.27 15.54 -47.75
C SER A 2 -8.63 14.39 -46.99
N LEU A 3 -7.33 14.24 -47.21
CA LEU A 3 -6.46 13.27 -46.57
C LEU A 3 -6.69 13.24 -45.05
N LEU A 4 -7.07 12.06 -44.57
CA LEU A 4 -6.95 11.61 -43.20
C LEU A 4 -5.52 11.85 -42.70
N LYS A 5 -5.27 13.04 -42.15
CA LYS A 5 -4.12 13.30 -41.30
C LYS A 5 -4.44 12.70 -39.92
N THR A 6 -4.44 11.37 -39.85
CA THR A 6 -4.42 10.66 -38.56
C THR A 6 -3.11 11.05 -37.88
N SER A 7 -3.23 11.98 -36.93
CA SER A 7 -2.12 12.59 -36.21
C SER A 7 -1.23 11.52 -35.57
N PRO A 8 0.09 11.51 -35.84
CA PRO A 8 1.04 10.61 -35.18
C PRO A 8 1.12 10.85 -33.65
N ASP A 9 0.60 11.97 -33.15
CA ASP A 9 0.59 12.30 -31.71
C ASP A 9 -0.37 11.40 -30.91
N MET A 10 -1.48 10.96 -31.50
CA MET A 10 -2.48 10.12 -30.82
C MET A 10 -1.96 8.71 -30.48
N ALA A 11 -0.99 8.20 -31.24
CA ALA A 11 -0.34 6.92 -30.95
C ALA A 11 0.72 7.06 -29.84
N ASN A 12 1.44 8.18 -29.82
CA ASN A 12 2.51 8.45 -28.87
C ASN A 12 1.95 8.78 -27.46
N GLU A 13 0.87 9.56 -27.39
CA GLU A 13 0.11 9.85 -26.16
C GLU A 13 -0.45 8.57 -25.53
N ARG A 14 -1.10 7.70 -26.33
CA ARG A 14 -1.58 6.39 -25.87
C ARG A 14 -0.44 5.51 -25.37
N GLY A 15 0.67 5.43 -26.10
CA GLY A 15 1.85 4.67 -25.70
C GLY A 15 2.47 5.17 -24.39
N LYS A 16 2.49 6.49 -24.16
CA LYS A 16 2.98 7.09 -22.92
C LYS A 16 2.11 6.75 -21.72
N HIS A 17 0.77 6.86 -21.84
CA HIS A 17 -0.15 6.45 -20.76
C HIS A 17 -0.10 4.95 -20.49
N LEU A 18 -0.04 4.12 -21.53
CA LEU A 18 0.08 2.66 -21.40
C LEU A 18 1.39 2.27 -20.73
N ARG A 19 2.50 2.94 -21.08
CA ARG A 19 3.80 2.76 -20.42
C ARG A 19 3.77 3.20 -18.96
N LEU A 20 3.09 4.30 -18.64
CA LEU A 20 2.94 4.79 -17.26
C LEU A 20 2.15 3.80 -16.40
N VAL A 21 1.01 3.31 -16.90
CA VAL A 21 0.20 2.29 -16.24
C VAL A 21 0.98 0.99 -16.07
N LEU A 22 1.67 0.53 -17.12
CA LEU A 22 2.49 -0.68 -17.09
C LEU A 22 3.65 -0.56 -16.11
N THR A 23 4.31 0.60 -16.05
CA THR A 23 5.42 0.86 -15.11
C THR A 23 4.93 0.87 -13.67
N ILE A 24 3.80 1.53 -13.39
CA ILE A 24 3.18 1.51 -12.05
C ILE A 24 2.76 0.08 -11.67
N PHE A 25 2.11 -0.63 -12.59
CA PHE A 25 1.69 -2.02 -12.35
C PHE A 25 2.89 -2.93 -12.09
N THR A 26 3.94 -2.82 -12.89
CA THR A 26 5.19 -3.58 -12.74
C THR A 26 5.88 -3.23 -11.44
N ALA A 27 5.90 -1.95 -11.04
CA ALA A 27 6.45 -1.54 -9.75
C ALA A 27 5.67 -2.15 -8.58
N VAL A 28 4.33 -2.19 -8.64
CA VAL A 28 3.51 -2.84 -7.62
C VAL A 28 3.81 -4.35 -7.57
N VAL A 29 3.82 -5.03 -8.72
CA VAL A 29 4.12 -6.47 -8.79
C VAL A 29 5.54 -6.77 -8.32
N ALA A 30 6.52 -5.93 -8.67
CA ALA A 30 7.91 -6.08 -8.24
C ALA A 30 8.06 -5.88 -6.73
N VAL A 31 7.35 -4.92 -6.13
CA VAL A 31 7.33 -4.73 -4.67
C VAL A 31 6.69 -5.93 -3.99
N LEU A 32 5.54 -6.41 -4.47
CA LEU A 32 4.90 -7.61 -3.93
C LEU A 32 5.80 -8.85 -4.07
N GLY A 33 6.43 -9.03 -5.23
CA GLY A 33 7.39 -10.09 -5.48
C GLY A 33 8.62 -10.01 -4.58
N ALA A 34 9.16 -8.80 -4.35
CA ALA A 34 10.26 -8.57 -3.43
C ALA A 34 9.88 -8.90 -1.98
N LEU A 35 8.66 -8.57 -1.55
CA LEU A 35 8.14 -8.96 -0.23
C LEU A 35 8.06 -10.48 -0.10
N VAL A 36 7.50 -11.17 -1.09
CA VAL A 36 7.42 -12.65 -1.11
C VAL A 36 8.82 -13.27 -1.07
N LEU A 37 9.75 -12.76 -1.88
CA LEU A 37 11.14 -13.23 -1.91
C LEU A 37 11.83 -13.02 -0.55
N LEU A 38 11.62 -11.86 0.08
CA LEU A 38 12.17 -11.54 1.39
C LEU A 38 11.64 -12.50 2.46
N PHE A 39 10.33 -12.76 2.48
CA PHE A 39 9.74 -13.76 3.39
C PHE A 39 10.27 -15.17 3.14
N PHE A 40 10.48 -15.54 1.87
CA PHE A 40 11.03 -16.85 1.50
C PHE A 40 12.49 -17.00 1.96
N LEU A 41 13.32 -15.97 1.73
CA LEU A 41 14.71 -15.92 2.19
C LEU A 41 14.79 -16.01 3.72
N MET A 42 13.94 -15.25 4.42
CA MET A 42 13.85 -15.35 5.87
C MET A 42 13.48 -16.76 6.31
N ARG A 43 12.43 -17.36 5.74
CA ARG A 43 12.05 -18.73 6.07
C ARG A 43 13.20 -19.73 5.84
N LEU A 44 13.99 -19.55 4.79
CA LEU A 44 15.12 -20.41 4.48
C LEU A 44 16.25 -20.25 5.53
N ILE A 45 16.65 -19.02 5.83
CA ILE A 45 17.73 -18.71 6.79
C ILE A 45 17.34 -19.14 8.20
N PHE A 46 16.13 -18.80 8.65
CA PHE A 46 15.65 -19.13 10.00
C PHE A 46 15.24 -20.60 10.13
N GLY A 47 14.79 -21.25 9.05
CA GLY A 47 14.53 -22.69 9.02
C GLY A 47 15.80 -23.52 9.18
N LEU A 48 16.93 -23.07 8.62
CA LEU A 48 18.25 -23.68 8.84
C LEU A 48 18.75 -23.50 10.29
N LEU A 49 18.26 -22.47 10.98
CA LEU A 49 18.62 -22.13 12.36
C LEU A 49 17.62 -22.68 13.42
N SER A 50 16.67 -23.53 13.02
CA SER A 50 15.63 -24.09 13.91
C SER A 50 16.16 -24.95 15.05
N TYR A 51 17.47 -25.22 15.10
CA TYR A 51 18.12 -25.95 16.17
C TYR A 51 18.24 -25.11 17.47
N VAL A 52 18.01 -23.79 17.39
CA VAL A 52 18.20 -22.86 18.51
C VAL A 52 16.86 -22.22 18.90
N PRO A 53 16.25 -22.61 20.04
CA PRO A 53 14.88 -22.20 20.41
C PRO A 53 14.67 -20.68 20.54
N TRP A 54 15.68 -19.92 20.95
CA TRP A 54 15.55 -18.47 21.11
C TRP A 54 15.46 -17.72 19.77
N LEU A 55 16.04 -18.28 18.70
CA LEU A 55 15.99 -17.69 17.36
C LEU A 55 14.59 -17.85 16.74
N GLU A 56 13.88 -18.92 17.06
CA GLU A 56 12.49 -19.13 16.64
C GLU A 56 11.56 -18.06 17.23
N TYR A 57 11.70 -17.73 18.51
CA TYR A 57 10.93 -16.65 19.14
C TYR A 57 11.22 -15.28 18.52
N LEU A 58 12.49 -14.98 18.24
CA LEU A 58 12.87 -13.73 17.57
C LEU A 58 12.26 -13.66 16.16
N TYR A 59 12.29 -14.78 15.43
CA TYR A 59 11.69 -14.89 14.10
C TYR A 59 10.18 -14.60 14.13
N VAL A 60 9.45 -15.20 15.08
CA VAL A 60 8.00 -14.99 15.20
C VAL A 60 7.66 -13.54 15.54
N VAL A 61 8.39 -12.90 16.47
CA VAL A 61 8.19 -11.47 16.79
C VAL A 61 8.44 -10.59 15.58
N PHE A 62 9.52 -10.87 14.83
CA PHE A 62 9.80 -10.14 13.60
C PHE A 62 8.67 -10.33 12.58
N LEU A 63 8.18 -11.56 12.46
CA LEU A 63 7.12 -11.92 11.55
C LEU A 63 5.79 -11.25 11.92
N ILE A 64 5.41 -11.14 13.20
CA ILE A 64 4.25 -10.36 13.66
C ILE A 64 4.44 -8.86 13.33
N SER A 65 5.66 -8.35 13.54
CA SER A 65 5.98 -6.93 13.34
C SER A 65 5.99 -6.51 11.88
N PHE A 66 6.34 -7.42 10.95
CA PHE A 66 6.52 -7.10 9.55
C PHE A 66 5.27 -6.53 8.85
N PRO A 67 4.11 -7.20 8.83
CA PRO A 67 2.90 -6.67 8.20
C PRO A 67 2.44 -5.37 8.91
N ALA A 68 2.58 -5.29 10.23
CA ALA A 68 2.29 -4.05 10.96
C ALA A 68 3.15 -2.89 10.46
N ALA A 69 4.46 -3.08 10.32
CA ALA A 69 5.37 -2.07 9.82
C ALA A 69 5.01 -1.62 8.39
N VAL A 70 4.73 -2.57 7.49
CA VAL A 70 4.38 -2.28 6.09
C VAL A 70 3.08 -1.47 6.00
N PHE A 71 1.99 -1.95 6.62
CA PHE A 71 0.69 -1.32 6.49
C PHE A 71 0.60 0.00 7.27
N VAL A 72 1.13 0.07 8.50
CA VAL A 72 1.16 1.32 9.27
C VAL A 72 1.96 2.39 8.52
N THR A 73 3.08 2.04 7.90
CA THR A 73 3.87 2.96 7.07
C THR A 73 3.06 3.45 5.87
N ALA A 74 2.40 2.53 5.14
CA ALA A 74 1.54 2.89 4.01
C ALA A 74 0.42 3.86 4.44
N PHE A 75 -0.35 3.52 5.48
CA PHE A 75 -1.41 4.39 5.99
C PHE A 75 -0.89 5.73 6.49
N THR A 76 0.31 5.78 7.08
CA THR A 76 0.95 7.04 7.51
C THR A 76 1.30 7.93 6.31
N ILE A 77 1.82 7.36 5.22
CA ILE A 77 2.07 8.08 3.97
C ILE A 77 0.77 8.65 3.41
N PHE A 78 -0.29 7.83 3.34
CA PHE A 78 -1.61 8.27 2.92
C PHE A 78 -2.17 9.36 3.83
N PHE A 79 -2.00 9.25 5.15
CA PHE A 79 -2.45 10.26 6.11
C PHE A 79 -1.79 11.62 5.86
N LYS A 80 -0.46 11.64 5.70
CA LYS A 80 0.31 12.86 5.38
C LYS A 80 -0.13 13.48 4.06
N ARG A 81 -0.37 12.67 3.02
CA ARG A 81 -0.90 13.12 1.73
C ARG A 81 -2.31 13.71 1.86
N THR A 82 -3.18 13.01 2.58
CA THR A 82 -4.60 13.36 2.74
C THR A 82 -4.82 14.70 3.42
N ARG A 83 -3.97 15.05 4.39
CA ARG A 83 -4.05 16.34 5.08
C ARG A 83 -3.89 17.55 4.14
N LYS A 84 -3.25 17.39 2.98
CA LYS A 84 -3.05 18.45 1.99
C LYS A 84 -4.06 18.42 0.83
N HIS A 85 -5.03 17.50 0.83
CA HIS A 85 -6.00 17.42 -0.27
C HIS A 85 -6.98 18.62 -0.28
N PRO A 86 -7.29 19.18 -1.47
CA PRO A 86 -8.12 20.38 -1.62
C PRO A 86 -9.61 20.12 -1.37
N ALA A 87 -10.11 18.92 -1.70
CA ALA A 87 -11.50 18.54 -1.53
C ALA A 87 -11.82 18.23 -0.05
N LYS A 88 -12.55 19.13 0.63
CA LYS A 88 -12.88 19.02 2.06
C LYS A 88 -13.59 17.71 2.43
N ILE A 89 -14.56 17.27 1.62
CA ILE A 89 -15.34 16.04 1.87
C ILE A 89 -14.45 14.81 1.75
N VAL A 90 -13.70 14.69 0.65
CA VAL A 90 -12.81 13.54 0.42
C VAL A 90 -11.72 13.46 1.47
N ARG A 91 -11.20 14.62 1.92
CA ARG A 91 -10.24 14.71 3.02
C ARG A 91 -10.82 14.19 4.34
N ALA A 92 -12.03 14.61 4.72
CA ALA A 92 -12.65 14.18 5.98
C ALA A 92 -12.93 12.67 5.99
N VAL A 93 -13.53 12.15 4.91
CA VAL A 93 -13.83 10.72 4.77
C VAL A 93 -12.55 9.88 4.77
N SER A 94 -11.56 10.28 3.96
CA SER A 94 -10.27 9.55 3.88
C SER A 94 -9.55 9.56 5.24
N LEU A 95 -9.55 10.69 5.96
CA LEU A 95 -8.94 10.76 7.30
C LEU A 95 -9.66 9.86 8.31
N GLY A 96 -10.99 9.79 8.26
CA GLY A 96 -11.77 8.88 9.10
C GLY A 96 -11.41 7.41 8.84
N VAL A 97 -11.40 7.01 7.57
CA VAL A 97 -11.06 5.63 7.17
C VAL A 97 -9.60 5.29 7.55
N ILE A 98 -8.64 6.15 7.24
CA ILE A 98 -7.23 5.92 7.57
C ILE A 98 -7.03 5.82 9.09
N SER A 99 -7.70 6.67 9.87
CA SER A 99 -7.59 6.63 11.33
C SER A 99 -8.18 5.33 11.91
N LEU A 100 -9.28 4.85 11.35
CA LEU A 100 -9.87 3.56 11.74
C LEU A 100 -8.91 2.40 11.47
N PHE A 101 -8.28 2.38 10.30
CA PHE A 101 -7.28 1.36 9.97
C PHE A 101 -6.05 1.42 10.89
N LEU A 102 -5.52 2.63 11.18
CA LEU A 102 -4.41 2.79 12.11
C LEU A 102 -4.77 2.34 13.54
N ALA A 103 -5.98 2.64 14.00
CA ALA A 103 -6.48 2.18 15.30
C ALA A 103 -6.62 0.65 15.34
N ALA A 104 -7.19 0.04 14.29
CA ALA A 104 -7.31 -1.41 14.18
C ALA A 104 -5.93 -2.10 14.19
N TRP A 105 -4.94 -1.53 13.48
CA TRP A 105 -3.56 -2.00 13.51
C TRP A 105 -2.94 -1.94 14.91
N ALA A 106 -3.10 -0.82 15.62
CA ALA A 106 -2.59 -0.69 16.98
C ALA A 106 -3.20 -1.74 17.92
N VAL A 107 -4.53 -1.94 17.86
CA VAL A 107 -5.25 -2.91 18.69
C VAL A 107 -4.78 -4.34 18.38
N PHE A 108 -4.79 -4.76 17.11
CA PHE A 108 -4.42 -6.13 16.75
C PHE A 108 -2.95 -6.42 17.02
N TYR A 109 -2.05 -5.47 16.75
CA TYR A 109 -0.64 -5.62 17.07
C TYR A 109 -0.42 -5.80 18.58
N VAL A 110 -1.02 -4.95 19.42
CA VAL A 110 -0.90 -5.10 20.89
C VAL A 110 -1.48 -6.43 21.37
N MET A 111 -2.64 -6.84 20.85
CA MET A 111 -3.24 -8.14 21.18
C MET A 111 -2.32 -9.31 20.82
N ASP A 112 -1.69 -9.27 19.65
CA ASP A 112 -0.81 -10.33 19.19
C ASP A 112 0.51 -10.37 19.96
N ILE A 113 1.08 -9.22 20.34
CA ILE A 113 2.24 -9.17 21.24
C ILE A 113 1.90 -9.73 22.62
N ILE A 114 0.72 -9.41 23.18
CA ILE A 114 0.27 -9.99 24.45
C ILE A 114 0.07 -11.50 24.31
N ALA A 115 -0.54 -11.97 23.22
CA ALA A 115 -0.74 -13.38 22.95
C ALA A 115 0.60 -14.12 22.81
N PHE A 116 1.57 -13.53 22.11
CA PHE A 116 2.91 -14.07 21.97
C PHE A 116 3.62 -14.20 23.33
N ILE A 117 3.59 -13.15 24.15
CA ILE A 117 4.24 -13.17 25.48
C ILE A 117 3.59 -14.19 26.42
N ARG A 118 2.25 -14.38 26.34
CA ARG A 118 1.52 -15.28 27.24
C ARG A 118 1.57 -16.75 26.83
N PHE A 119 1.39 -17.03 25.54
CA PHE A 119 1.20 -18.40 25.04
C PHE A 119 2.37 -18.92 24.22
N GLN A 120 3.31 -18.05 23.83
CA GLN A 120 4.51 -18.41 23.09
C GLN A 120 4.22 -19.19 21.80
N TYR A 121 3.07 -18.91 21.16
CA TYR A 121 2.71 -19.54 19.90
C TYR A 121 3.76 -19.24 18.83
N THR A 122 4.24 -20.30 18.17
CA THR A 122 5.18 -20.20 17.04
C THR A 122 4.47 -20.25 15.69
N ASP A 123 3.20 -20.69 15.67
CA ASP A 123 2.38 -20.69 14.47
C ASP A 123 1.70 -19.32 14.27
N ILE A 124 1.78 -18.83 13.04
CA ILE A 124 1.26 -17.54 12.59
C ILE A 124 -0.27 -17.46 12.63
N ASN A 125 -0.95 -18.61 12.56
CA ASN A 125 -2.41 -18.69 12.48
C ASN A 125 -3.11 -18.17 13.75
N TYR A 126 -2.41 -18.12 14.87
CA TYR A 126 -2.96 -17.60 16.14
C TYR A 126 -2.97 -16.06 16.21
N PHE A 127 -2.26 -15.39 15.30
CA PHE A 127 -2.13 -13.92 15.32
C PHE A 127 -3.18 -13.26 14.42
N LYS A 128 -3.92 -12.30 14.98
CA LYS A 128 -4.97 -11.55 14.26
C LYS A 128 -4.39 -10.70 13.13
N THR A 129 -3.13 -10.31 13.25
CA THR A 129 -2.38 -9.60 12.24
C THR A 129 -2.24 -10.40 10.94
N TYR A 130 -2.30 -11.74 11.02
CA TYR A 130 -2.28 -12.65 9.89
C TYR A 130 -3.66 -13.11 9.43
N ASN A 131 -4.74 -12.54 9.99
CA ASN A 131 -6.08 -12.82 9.53
C ASN A 131 -6.24 -12.39 8.06
N MET A 132 -6.56 -13.33 7.18
CA MET A 132 -6.65 -13.08 5.74
C MET A 132 -7.65 -11.98 5.39
N LEU A 133 -8.81 -11.94 6.06
CA LEU A 133 -9.82 -10.91 5.82
C LEU A 133 -9.30 -9.52 6.23
N PHE A 134 -8.60 -9.44 7.35
CA PHE A 134 -7.98 -8.18 7.79
C PHE A 134 -6.90 -7.72 6.80
N LEU A 135 -5.98 -8.60 6.41
CA LEU A 135 -4.95 -8.27 5.42
C LEU A 135 -5.54 -7.83 4.08
N PHE A 136 -6.55 -8.54 3.58
CA PHE A 136 -7.28 -8.19 2.37
C PHE A 136 -7.95 -6.81 2.50
N ALA A 137 -8.64 -6.54 3.60
CA ALA A 137 -9.29 -5.26 3.85
C ALA A 137 -8.28 -4.09 3.86
N ASN A 138 -7.06 -4.31 4.34
CA ASN A 138 -6.00 -3.30 4.31
C ASN A 138 -5.54 -2.99 2.88
N VAL A 139 -5.28 -4.02 2.07
CA VAL A 139 -4.89 -3.84 0.65
C VAL A 139 -6.01 -3.15 -0.13
N ALA A 140 -7.25 -3.61 0.03
CA ALA A 140 -8.43 -2.99 -0.58
C ALA A 140 -8.61 -1.54 -0.12
N GLY A 141 -8.45 -1.27 1.18
CA GLY A 141 -8.55 0.06 1.75
C GLY A 141 -7.55 1.04 1.14
N ILE A 142 -6.28 0.63 1.03
CA ILE A 142 -5.23 1.43 0.36
C ILE A 142 -5.59 1.70 -1.10
N PHE A 143 -6.04 0.66 -1.83
CA PHE A 143 -6.42 0.79 -3.23
C PHE A 143 -7.56 1.78 -3.44
N PHE A 144 -8.68 1.61 -2.71
CA PHE A 144 -9.85 2.48 -2.85
C PHE A 144 -9.57 3.92 -2.38
N LEU A 145 -8.80 4.10 -1.29
CA LEU A 145 -8.35 5.43 -0.88
C LEU A 145 -7.50 6.09 -1.97
N GLY A 146 -6.58 5.34 -2.58
CA GLY A 146 -5.78 5.81 -3.71
C GLY A 146 -6.64 6.25 -4.90
N VAL A 147 -7.62 5.45 -5.30
CA VAL A 147 -8.55 5.76 -6.39
C VAL A 147 -9.38 7.00 -6.05
N ALA A 148 -9.98 7.08 -4.86
CA ALA A 148 -10.79 8.23 -4.44
C ALA A 148 -9.98 9.53 -4.41
N GLN A 149 -8.73 9.47 -3.96
CA GLN A 149 -7.81 10.61 -3.96
C GLN A 149 -7.40 11.04 -5.37
N ALA A 150 -7.16 10.08 -6.26
CA ALA A 150 -6.82 10.36 -7.65
C ALA A 150 -7.98 11.03 -8.40
N LEU A 151 -9.20 10.52 -8.25
CA LEU A 151 -10.40 11.04 -8.92
C LEU A 151 -10.82 12.43 -8.42
N SER A 152 -10.50 12.77 -7.17
CA SER A 152 -10.85 14.06 -6.55
C SER A 152 -9.77 15.13 -6.68
N THR A 153 -8.62 14.80 -7.26
CA THR A 153 -7.57 15.77 -7.52
C THR A 153 -8.03 16.66 -8.69
N PRO A 154 -8.01 18.01 -8.55
CA PRO A 154 -8.41 18.89 -9.63
C PRO A 154 -7.57 18.61 -10.88
N LYS A 155 -8.22 18.55 -12.05
CA LYS A 155 -7.50 18.43 -13.33
C LYS A 155 -6.49 19.57 -13.44
N GLU A 156 -5.24 19.23 -13.75
CA GLU A 156 -4.20 20.21 -13.98
C GLU A 156 -4.69 21.16 -15.08
N LYS A 157 -4.56 22.48 -14.85
CA LYS A 157 -5.05 23.49 -15.79
C LYS A 157 -4.40 23.23 -17.14
N ASP A 158 -5.21 23.06 -18.18
CA ASP A 158 -4.70 22.73 -19.51
C ASP A 158 -3.76 23.86 -19.95
N TRP A 159 -2.68 23.52 -20.65
CA TRP A 159 -1.60 24.47 -20.96
C TRP A 159 -2.13 25.67 -21.76
N MET A 160 -3.20 25.52 -22.53
CA MET A 160 -3.89 26.62 -23.22
C MET A 160 -4.55 27.63 -22.27
N ASP A 161 -5.03 27.20 -21.10
CA ASP A 161 -5.61 28.09 -20.09
C ASP A 161 -4.53 28.85 -19.31
N LYS A 162 -3.28 28.37 -19.29
CA LYS A 162 -2.14 29.12 -18.73
C LYS A 162 -1.79 30.33 -19.60
N TRP A 163 -1.72 30.14 -20.92
CA TRP A 163 -1.37 31.22 -21.85
C TRP A 163 -2.42 32.33 -21.92
N ARG A 164 -3.70 32.00 -21.71
CA ARG A 164 -4.80 32.98 -21.76
C ARG A 164 -4.89 33.88 -20.53
N ASP A 165 -4.35 33.45 -19.40
CA ASP A 165 -4.34 34.26 -18.16
C ASP A 165 -3.09 35.13 -18.04
N GLU A 166 -2.06 34.87 -18.86
CA GLU A 166 -0.80 35.64 -18.91
C GLU A 166 -0.82 36.77 -19.97
N SER A 167 -1.87 36.85 -20.79
CA SER A 167 -2.12 37.89 -21.81
C SER A 167 -3.16 38.91 -21.37
#